data_AF-H0GRD6-F1
#
_entry.id   AF-H0GRD6-F1
#
_cell.length_a   1.000
_cell.length_b   1.000
_cell.length_c   1.000
_cell.angle_alpha   90.00
_cell.angle_beta   90.00
_cell.angle_gamma   90.00
#
_symmetry.space_group_name_H-M   'P 1'
#
loop_
_entity.id
_entity.type
_entity.pdbx_description
1 polymer ?
#
loop_
_entity_poly.entity_id
_entity_poly.type
_entity_poly.pdbx_seq_one_letter_code
_entity_poly.pdbx_strand_id
1 'polypeptide(L)'
;MVVLDKKLLGRLTSRKVPLEELEDMEKRCLLSTFTCQDAFDLGNYVRNAVKENFPEKAVAIDISLPNGHCLFRTVTYGGSALDNDFWIQRKRKTAIRFGHSSFYMGCKKRRQTT
;
A
#
# COMPACT_ATOMS: atom_id res chain seq x y z
N MET A 1 -16.66 5.77 -2.39
CA MET A 1 -15.69 6.81 -2.82
C MET A 1 -14.69 7.03 -1.70
N VAL A 2 -13.41 6.75 -1.93
CA VAL A 2 -12.33 6.98 -0.95
C VAL A 2 -11.76 8.37 -1.17
N VAL A 3 -11.70 9.18 -0.12
CA VAL A 3 -11.12 10.52 -0.16
C VAL A 3 -9.81 10.54 0.62
N LEU A 4 -8.74 11.01 -0.01
CA LEU A 4 -7.45 11.18 0.66
C LEU A 4 -7.43 12.50 1.43
N ASP A 5 -7.20 12.43 2.74
CA ASP A 5 -6.98 13.61 3.57
C ASP A 5 -5.69 14.33 3.15
N LYS A 6 -5.83 15.50 2.52
CA LYS A 6 -4.73 16.32 2.03
C LYS A 6 -3.80 16.82 3.14
N LYS A 7 -4.35 17.09 4.33
CA LYS A 7 -3.56 17.55 5.48
C LYS A 7 -2.68 16.41 5.99
N LEU A 8 -3.25 15.22 6.11
CA LEU A 8 -2.50 14.01 6.47
C LEU A 8 -1.43 13.69 5.41
N LEU A 9 -1.79 13.76 4.12
CA LEU A 9 -0.84 13.52 3.03
C LEU A 9 0.35 14.49 3.09
N GLY A 10 0.13 15.78 3.35
CA GLY A 10 1.20 16.76 3.55
C GLY A 10 2.12 16.44 4.73
N ARG A 11 1.55 15.95 5.84
CA ARG A 11 2.32 15.49 7.02
C ARG A 11 3.16 14.24 6.71
N LEU A 12 2.62 13.30 5.93
CA LEU A 12 3.33 12.09 5.50
C LEU A 12 4.48 12.42 4.55
N THR A 13 4.26 13.29 3.56
CA THR A 13 5.30 13.73 2.62
C THR A 13 6.43 14.46 3.33
N SER A 14 6.11 15.32 4.30
CA SER A 14 7.11 16.01 5.14
C SER A 14 7.73 15.12 6.22
N ARG A 15 7.29 13.85 6.34
CA ARG A 15 7.79 12.86 7.31
C ARG A 15 7.72 13.34 8.77
N LYS A 16 6.72 14.17 9.08
CA LYS A 16 6.47 14.74 10.42
C LYS A 16 5.62 13.84 11.31
N VAL A 17 5.06 12.77 10.77
CA VAL A 17 4.24 11.81 11.52
C VAL A 17 5.14 10.93 12.40
N PRO A 18 4.87 10.80 13.71
CA PRO A 18 5.60 9.89 14.59
C PRO A 18 5.36 8.42 14.19
N LEU A 19 6.29 7.52 14.55
CA LEU A 19 6.16 6.11 14.20
C LEU A 19 4.94 5.47 14.87
N GLU A 20 4.63 5.88 16.10
CA GLU A 20 3.45 5.42 16.85
C GLU A 20 2.15 5.74 16.10
N GLU A 21 1.99 6.97 15.59
CA GLU A 21 0.80 7.34 14.81
C GLU A 21 0.70 6.54 13.49
N LEU A 22 1.82 6.22 12.84
CA LEU A 22 1.82 5.34 11.66
C LEU A 22 1.41 3.92 12.03
N GLU A 23 1.89 3.39 13.15
CA GLU A 23 1.52 2.08 13.66
C GLU A 23 0.02 2.01 14.03
N ASP A 24 -0.54 3.07 14.62
CA ASP A 24 -1.96 3.17 14.93
C ASP A 24 -2.84 3.22 13.66
N MET A 25 -2.34 3.84 12.59
CA MET A 25 -3.00 3.75 11.28
C MET A 25 -2.97 2.31 10.74
N GLU A 26 -1.84 1.62 10.85
CA GLU A 26 -1.67 0.25 10.37
C GLU A 26 -2.55 -0.75 11.14
N LYS A 27 -2.62 -0.64 12.47
CA LYS A 27 -3.44 -1.51 13.34
C LYS A 27 -4.94 -1.44 13.06
N ARG A 28 -5.42 -0.34 12.46
CA ARG A 28 -6.82 -0.18 12.06
C ARG A 28 -7.16 -0.87 10.74
N CYS A 29 -6.17 -1.26 9.95
CA CYS A 29 -6.35 -1.89 8.64
C CYS A 29 -6.51 -3.42 8.78
N LEU A 30 -7.55 -3.88 9.47
CA LEU A 30 -7.86 -5.29 9.69
C LEU A 30 -9.22 -5.65 9.08
N LEU A 31 -9.36 -6.89 8.62
CA LEU A 31 -10.60 -7.45 8.11
C LEU A 31 -11.09 -8.56 9.06
N SER A 32 -12.40 -8.69 9.22
CA SER A 32 -13.01 -9.77 10.02
C SER A 32 -12.92 -11.13 9.32
N THR A 33 -12.98 -11.15 7.99
CA THR A 33 -12.81 -12.34 7.15
C THR A 33 -11.83 -12.05 6.02
N PHE A 34 -11.20 -13.12 5.49
CA PHE A 34 -10.33 -12.99 4.33
C PHE A 34 -10.44 -14.23 3.43
N THR A 35 -11.35 -14.15 2.46
CA THR A 35 -11.60 -15.16 1.42
C THR A 35 -11.05 -14.71 0.06
N CYS A 36 -11.10 -15.60 -0.95
CA CYS A 36 -10.75 -15.23 -2.32
C CYS A 36 -11.67 -14.15 -2.89
N GLN A 37 -12.96 -14.17 -2.52
CA GLN A 37 -13.93 -13.16 -2.92
C GLN A 37 -13.60 -11.80 -2.28
N ASP A 38 -13.25 -11.79 -0.99
CA ASP A 38 -12.82 -10.57 -0.29
C ASP A 38 -11.60 -9.94 -0.96
N ALA A 39 -10.62 -10.76 -1.37
CA ALA A 39 -9.44 -10.28 -2.09
C ALA A 39 -9.80 -9.65 -3.45
N PHE A 40 -10.73 -10.26 -4.19
CA PHE A 40 -11.19 -9.73 -5.48
C PHE A 40 -11.96 -8.41 -5.31
N ASP A 41 -12.89 -8.36 -4.35
CA ASP A 41 -13.72 -7.17 -4.10
C ASP A 41 -12.89 -6.01 -3.57
N LEU A 42 -11.97 -6.27 -2.63
CA LEU A 42 -11.02 -5.29 -2.13
C LEU A 42 -10.12 -4.78 -3.25
N GLY A 43 -9.60 -5.66 -4.09
CA GLY A 43 -8.76 -5.31 -5.23
C GLY A 43 -9.48 -4.38 -6.20
N ASN A 44 -10.72 -4.70 -6.58
CA ASN A 44 -11.54 -3.87 -7.45
C ASN A 44 -11.93 -2.53 -6.80
N TYR A 45 -12.25 -2.54 -5.51
CA TYR A 45 -12.54 -1.33 -4.75
C TYR A 45 -11.37 -0.35 -4.79
N VAL A 46 -10.15 -0.83 -4.48
CA VAL A 46 -8.93 -0.01 -4.54
C VAL A 46 -8.65 0.44 -5.97
N ARG A 47 -8.81 -0.44 -6.97
CA ARG A 47 -8.64 -0.10 -8.38
C ARG A 47 -9.53 1.07 -8.80
N ASN A 48 -10.81 1.02 -8.46
CA ASN A 48 -11.77 2.07 -8.81
C ASN A 48 -11.44 3.37 -8.06
N ALA A 49 -11.11 3.29 -6.77
CA ALA A 49 -10.70 4.46 -6.00
C ALA A 49 -9.44 5.14 -6.58
N VAL A 50 -8.46 4.37 -7.05
CA VAL A 50 -7.26 4.94 -7.70
C VAL A 50 -7.61 5.59 -9.03
N LYS A 51 -8.45 4.96 -9.85
CA LYS A 51 -8.89 5.56 -11.13
C LYS A 51 -9.64 6.87 -10.93
N GLU A 52 -10.45 6.98 -9.88
CA GLU A 52 -11.20 8.20 -9.53
C GLU A 52 -10.26 9.31 -9.03
N ASN A 53 -9.32 8.99 -8.12
CA ASN A 53 -8.46 9.99 -7.48
C ASN A 53 -7.24 10.39 -8.33
N PHE A 54 -6.77 9.50 -9.20
CA PHE A 54 -5.56 9.68 -10.00
C PHE A 54 -5.80 9.25 -11.45
N PRO A 55 -6.67 9.98 -12.18
CA PRO A 55 -6.89 9.70 -13.60
C PRO A 55 -5.53 9.75 -14.34
N GLU A 56 -5.38 8.85 -15.31
CA GLU A 56 -4.19 8.76 -16.18
C GLU A 56 -2.86 8.36 -15.50
N LYS A 57 -2.89 7.96 -14.22
CA LYS A 57 -1.70 7.42 -13.54
C LYS A 57 -1.68 5.88 -13.60
N ALA A 58 -0.57 5.33 -14.10
CA ALA A 58 -0.31 3.90 -14.09
C ALA A 58 0.09 3.44 -12.68
N VAL A 59 -0.83 2.76 -12.00
CA VAL A 59 -0.61 2.19 -10.67
C VAL A 59 -0.84 0.68 -10.74
N ALA A 60 0.10 -0.08 -10.21
CA ALA A 60 -0.03 -1.53 -10.05
C ALA A 60 -0.46 -1.85 -8.61
N ILE A 61 -1.50 -2.67 -8.47
CA ILE A 61 -2.11 -3.04 -7.19
C ILE A 61 -1.97 -4.56 -7.03
N ASP A 62 -1.51 -5.00 -5.85
CA ASP A 62 -1.25 -6.40 -5.52
C ASP A 62 -1.87 -6.79 -4.18
N ILE A 63 -2.50 -7.96 -4.13
CA ILE A 63 -2.91 -8.63 -2.90
C ILE A 63 -2.32 -10.04 -2.93
N SER A 64 -1.39 -10.32 -2.03
CA SER A 64 -0.68 -11.59 -1.93
C SER A 64 -0.68 -12.09 -0.50
N LEU A 65 -0.73 -13.41 -0.32
CA LEU A 65 -0.51 -14.06 0.97
C LEU A 65 0.96 -13.95 1.43
N PRO A 66 1.25 -14.13 2.74
CA PRO A 66 2.62 -14.10 3.25
C PRO A 66 3.57 -15.12 2.61
N ASN A 67 3.04 -16.25 2.13
CA ASN A 67 3.78 -17.27 1.38
C ASN A 67 4.08 -16.89 -0.08
N GLY A 68 3.58 -15.74 -0.55
CA GLY A 68 3.81 -15.23 -1.89
C GLY A 68 2.73 -15.57 -2.92
N HIS A 69 1.71 -16.36 -2.57
CA HIS A 69 0.57 -16.66 -3.46
C HIS A 69 -0.21 -15.37 -3.76
N CYS A 70 -0.22 -14.95 -5.02
CA CYS A 70 -0.95 -13.77 -5.51
C CYS A 70 -2.44 -14.09 -5.69
N LEU A 71 -3.31 -13.32 -5.05
CA LEU A 71 -4.77 -13.44 -5.13
C LEU A 71 -5.39 -12.39 -6.07
N PHE A 72 -4.77 -11.21 -6.17
CA PHE A 72 -5.23 -10.13 -7.03
C PHE A 72 -4.06 -9.31 -7.56
N ARG A 73 -4.05 -9.07 -8.87
CA ARG A 73 -3.12 -8.14 -9.53
C ARG A 73 -3.86 -7.37 -10.62
N THR A 74 -3.67 -6.06 -10.64
CA THR A 74 -4.19 -5.22 -11.73
C THR A 74 -3.32 -4.00 -11.96
N VAL A 75 -3.52 -3.36 -13.10
CA VAL A 75 -2.98 -2.05 -13.44
C VAL A 75 -4.13 -1.11 -13.81
N THR A 76 -4.03 0.15 -13.37
CA THR A 76 -5.15 1.11 -13.47
C THR A 76 -5.21 1.85 -14.81
N TYR A 77 -4.06 2.08 -15.44
CA TYR A 77 -3.91 2.86 -16.67
C TYR A 77 -2.74 2.33 -17.50
N GLY A 78 -2.69 2.71 -18.78
CA GLY A 78 -1.57 2.38 -19.67
C GLY A 78 -0.25 2.99 -19.20
N GLY A 79 0.86 2.27 -19.41
CA GLY A 79 2.21 2.73 -19.03
C GLY A 79 2.81 2.04 -17.80
N SER A 80 2.19 0.99 -17.27
CA SER A 80 2.85 0.09 -16.31
C SER A 80 3.96 -0.71 -16.99
N ALA A 81 5.07 -0.94 -16.28
CA ALA A 81 6.22 -1.71 -16.77
C ALA A 81 6.60 -2.81 -15.77
N LEU A 82 7.52 -3.69 -16.17
CA LEU A 82 8.07 -4.74 -15.30
C LEU A 82 8.68 -4.19 -13.99
N ASP A 83 9.18 -2.94 -14.01
CA ASP A 83 9.68 -2.27 -12.80
C ASP A 83 8.60 -2.16 -11.70
N ASN A 84 7.32 -2.00 -12.07
CA ASN A 84 6.23 -2.01 -11.10
C ASN A 84 6.17 -3.31 -10.30
N ASP A 85 6.40 -4.46 -10.95
CA ASP A 85 6.39 -5.77 -10.30
C ASP A 85 7.60 -5.93 -9.38
N PHE A 86 8.78 -5.43 -9.77
CA PHE A 86 9.94 -5.40 -8.88
C PHE A 86 9.69 -4.53 -7.64
N TRP A 87 9.06 -3.37 -7.80
CA TRP A 87 8.66 -2.52 -6.68
C TRP A 87 7.65 -3.20 -5.75
N ILE A 88 6.64 -3.89 -6.31
CA ILE A 88 5.67 -4.68 -5.54
C ILE A 88 6.42 -5.73 -4.71
N GLN A 89 7.28 -6.53 -5.35
CA GLN A 89 8.03 -7.58 -4.65
C GLN A 89 8.91 -7.02 -3.53
N ARG A 90 9.62 -5.91 -3.78
CA ARG A 90 10.50 -5.29 -2.78
C ARG A 90 9.72 -4.77 -1.58
N LYS A 91 8.66 -4.00 -1.82
CA LYS A 91 7.81 -3.43 -0.75
C LYS A 91 7.14 -4.55 0.06
N ARG A 92 6.59 -5.56 -0.61
CA ARG A 92 5.96 -6.73 0.02
C ARG A 92 6.94 -7.50 0.90
N LYS A 93 8.14 -7.80 0.41
CA LYS A 93 9.18 -8.50 1.19
C LYS A 93 9.55 -7.74 2.47
N THR A 94 9.67 -6.41 2.40
CA THR A 94 9.90 -5.58 3.59
C THR A 94 8.73 -5.67 4.57
N ALA A 95 7.49 -5.53 4.09
CA ALA A 95 6.32 -5.55 4.95
C ALA A 95 6.16 -6.88 5.71
N ILE A 96 6.28 -8.00 4.99
CA ILE A 96 6.17 -9.35 5.58
C ILE A 96 7.30 -9.59 6.59
N ARG A 97 8.53 -9.19 6.27
CA ARG A 97 9.70 -9.46 7.14
C ARG A 97 9.64 -8.68 8.45
N PHE A 98 9.18 -7.44 8.43
CA PHE A 98 9.29 -6.53 9.58
C PHE A 98 7.96 -6.24 10.30
N GLY A 99 6.83 -6.74 9.79
CA GLY A 99 5.52 -6.57 10.43
C GLY A 99 4.93 -5.17 10.37
N HIS A 100 5.49 -4.28 9.54
CA HIS A 100 5.03 -2.90 9.35
C HIS A 100 5.07 -2.53 7.87
N SER A 101 4.33 -1.50 7.45
CA SER A 101 4.37 -1.06 6.06
C SER A 101 5.79 -0.68 5.61
N SER A 102 6.08 -0.84 4.31
CA SER A 102 7.36 -0.38 3.77
C SER A 102 7.58 1.14 3.97
N PHE A 103 6.49 1.92 4.13
CA PHE A 103 6.57 3.35 4.44
C PHE A 103 7.04 3.59 5.87
N TYR A 104 6.46 2.90 6.86
CA TYR A 104 6.91 2.92 8.26
C TYR A 104 8.39 2.56 8.35
N MET A 105 8.81 1.47 7.70
CA MET A 105 10.20 1.02 7.72
C MET A 105 11.15 2.05 7.08
N GLY A 106 10.71 2.75 6.03
CA GLY A 106 11.44 3.88 5.46
C GLY A 106 11.61 5.04 6.44
N CYS A 107 10.56 5.38 7.21
CA CYS A 107 10.63 6.39 8.27
C CYS A 107 11.58 5.97 9.41
N LYS A 108 11.50 4.72 9.86
CA LYS A 108 12.34 4.16 10.92
C LYS A 108 13.82 4.16 10.52
N LYS A 109 14.13 3.72 9.29
CA LYS A 109 15.50 3.75 8.75
C LYS A 109 16.11 5.16 8.79
N ARG A 110 15.36 6.18 8.34
CA ARG A 110 15.86 7.56 8.28
C ARG A 110 16.24 8.09 9.66
N ARG A 111 15.49 7.75 10.71
CA ARG A 111 15.75 8.19 12.08
C ARG A 111 16.96 7.54 12.73
N GLN A 112 17.35 6.33 12.28
CA GLN A 112 18.50 5.61 12.81
C GLN A 112 19.83 6.03 12.14
N THR A 113 19.76 6.76 11.03
CA THR A 113 20.94 7.23 10.28
C THR A 113 21.30 8.69 10.64
N THR A 114 20.90 9.14 11.83
CA THR A 114 21.23 10.45 12.42
C THR A 114 21.82 10.19 13.78
#